data_AF-A0A970HLD8-F1
#
_entry.id   AF-A0A970HLD8-F1
#
_cell.length_a   1.000
_cell.length_b   1.000
_cell.length_c   1.000
_cell.angle_alpha   90.00
_cell.angle_beta   90.00
_cell.angle_gamma   90.00
#
_symmetry.space_group_name_H-M   'P 1'
#
loop_
_entity.id
_entity.type
_entity.pdbx_description
1 polymer ?
#
loop_
_entity_poly.entity_id
_entity_poly.type
_entity_poly.pdbx_seq_one_letter_code
_entity_poly.pdbx_strand_id
1 'polypeptide(L)'
;MVKRGVRTCMVVMTAIFCLCAVATAMNVTVTAQPELEATNRLVNPDVEEGKSSPDGWRTGGARPGEVECLWSDDAFSGEKSLYLASVRGDLTGSWRQYDIEVEPNENLLFSAVVKMESGKVLMYFMGYDDNGKLVYDNRRLYLTAAAEHPLYPTFVEAELLEGTVGVDWQRARMYFSNADNVTSLRLILTLYNNPMPGKVWFDQMYVGIPWVEMSVEVQADEQESGIQRVEIVDDFGRSVYDTGLLREPVRTWKHTLQAAADVTAYTVIVTDEQGDKTEVRYPH
;
A
#
# COMPACT_ATOMS: atom_id res chain seq x y z
N MET A 1 -45.57 -61.96 -33.75
CA MET A 1 -44.13 -61.72 -33.58
C MET A 1 -43.97 -60.41 -32.82
N VAL A 2 -43.62 -60.51 -31.54
CA VAL A 2 -43.71 -59.43 -30.53
C VAL A 2 -42.39 -58.67 -30.51
N LYS A 3 -42.40 -57.35 -30.73
CA LYS A 3 -41.23 -56.47 -30.54
C LYS A 3 -41.23 -55.91 -29.12
N ARG A 4 -40.21 -56.29 -28.35
CA ARG A 4 -39.78 -55.69 -27.08
C ARG A 4 -39.08 -54.35 -27.36
N GLY A 5 -39.20 -53.39 -26.43
CA GLY A 5 -38.47 -52.12 -26.48
C GLY A 5 -38.53 -51.36 -25.16
N VAL A 6 -37.74 -51.84 -24.19
CA VAL A 6 -36.98 -51.12 -23.16
C VAL A 6 -37.60 -49.86 -22.53
N ARG A 7 -38.02 -49.99 -21.25
CA ARG A 7 -38.25 -48.87 -20.32
C ARG A 7 -36.91 -48.41 -19.74
N THR A 8 -36.56 -47.15 -19.95
CA THR A 8 -35.39 -46.50 -19.35
C THR A 8 -35.74 -46.05 -17.93
N CYS A 9 -35.14 -46.68 -16.92
CA CYS A 9 -35.15 -46.19 -15.54
C CYS A 9 -34.16 -45.03 -15.42
N MET A 10 -34.68 -43.83 -15.15
CA MET A 10 -33.86 -42.66 -14.82
C MET A 10 -33.54 -42.71 -13.32
N VAL A 11 -32.29 -43.03 -12.99
CA VAL A 11 -31.76 -42.95 -11.62
C VAL A 11 -31.43 -41.48 -11.35
N VAL A 12 -32.19 -40.86 -10.46
CA VAL A 12 -31.88 -39.53 -9.91
C VAL A 12 -30.83 -39.73 -8.82
N MET A 13 -29.59 -39.34 -9.11
CA MET A 13 -28.49 -39.37 -8.16
C MET A 13 -28.44 -38.01 -7.44
N THR A 14 -29.04 -37.95 -6.26
CA THR A 14 -28.99 -36.77 -5.37
C THR A 14 -27.59 -36.68 -4.77
N ALA A 15 -26.73 -35.84 -5.35
CA ALA A 15 -25.44 -35.50 -4.75
C ALA A 15 -25.70 -34.56 -3.56
N ILE A 16 -25.55 -35.11 -2.34
CA ILE A 16 -25.48 -34.34 -1.11
C ILE A 16 -24.09 -33.69 -1.09
N PHE A 17 -24.02 -32.41 -1.49
CA PHE A 17 -22.85 -31.57 -1.23
C PHE A 17 -22.81 -31.29 0.27
N CYS A 18 -22.02 -32.08 0.98
CA CYS A 18 -21.64 -31.78 2.35
C CYS A 18 -20.67 -30.60 2.29
N LEU A 19 -21.18 -29.38 2.51
CA LEU A 19 -20.36 -28.21 2.80
C LEU A 19 -19.67 -28.48 4.14
N CYS A 20 -18.42 -28.93 4.09
CA CYS A 20 -17.53 -28.90 5.25
C CYS A 20 -17.31 -27.43 5.61
N ALA A 21 -18.09 -26.92 6.56
CA ALA A 21 -17.73 -25.73 7.29
C ALA A 21 -16.40 -26.04 7.97
N VAL A 22 -15.33 -25.37 7.54
CA VAL A 22 -14.07 -25.36 8.27
C VAL A 22 -14.38 -24.61 9.56
N ALA A 23 -14.51 -25.34 10.68
CA ALA A 23 -14.53 -24.71 11.98
C ALA A 23 -13.17 -24.01 12.13
N THR A 24 -13.17 -22.68 12.21
CA THR A 24 -11.95 -21.91 12.43
C THR A 24 -11.55 -22.09 13.88
N ALA A 25 -10.40 -22.74 14.10
CA ALA A 25 -9.96 -23.18 15.41
C ALA A 25 -9.58 -22.07 16.40
N MET A 26 -9.34 -20.89 15.84
CA MET A 26 -8.85 -19.72 16.56
C MET A 26 -9.77 -18.55 16.26
N ASN A 27 -10.15 -17.82 17.31
CA ASN A 27 -10.77 -16.51 17.17
C ASN A 27 -9.66 -15.45 17.23
N VAL A 28 -9.51 -14.68 16.15
CA VAL A 28 -8.57 -13.56 16.06
C VAL A 28 -9.37 -12.28 15.90
N THR A 29 -9.18 -11.35 16.83
CA THR A 29 -9.76 -10.01 16.78
C THR A 29 -8.63 -9.00 16.61
N VAL A 30 -8.75 -8.14 15.60
CA VAL A 30 -7.80 -7.06 15.32
C VAL A 30 -8.54 -5.72 15.33
N THR A 31 -8.00 -4.73 16.03
CA THR A 31 -8.51 -3.36 16.04
C THR A 31 -7.37 -2.37 15.87
N ALA A 32 -7.64 -1.21 15.28
CA ALA A 32 -6.69 -0.10 15.21
C ALA A 32 -7.36 1.21 15.60
N GLN A 33 -6.63 2.07 16.32
CA GLN A 33 -7.08 3.40 16.68
C GLN A 33 -6.04 4.46 16.24
N PRO A 34 -6.43 5.42 15.38
CA PRO A 34 -7.63 5.40 14.53
C PRO A 34 -7.67 4.19 13.58
N GLU A 35 -8.85 3.92 12.99
CA GLU A 35 -9.00 2.86 11.98
C GLU A 35 -8.06 3.11 10.81
N LEU A 36 -7.39 2.05 10.31
CA LEU A 36 -6.32 2.16 9.31
C LEU A 36 -6.78 2.92 8.05
N GLU A 37 -7.93 2.53 7.48
CA GLU A 37 -8.49 3.13 6.27
C GLU A 37 -8.91 4.59 6.46
N ALA A 38 -9.25 4.99 7.69
CA ALA A 38 -9.69 6.35 8.00
C ALA A 38 -8.54 7.36 8.14
N THR A 39 -7.29 6.90 8.13
CA THR A 39 -6.12 7.78 8.32
C THR A 39 -5.62 8.44 7.04
N ASN A 40 -5.91 7.85 5.88
CA ASN A 40 -5.45 8.36 4.61
C ASN A 40 -6.31 9.54 4.16
N ARG A 41 -5.66 10.67 3.87
CA ARG A 41 -6.31 11.92 3.45
C ARG A 41 -6.37 12.08 1.94
N LEU A 42 -5.76 11.16 1.21
CA LEU A 42 -5.81 11.17 -0.23
C LEU A 42 -7.16 10.66 -0.74
N VAL A 43 -7.70 11.32 -1.75
CA VAL A 43 -8.82 10.81 -2.54
C VAL A 43 -8.30 9.76 -3.53
N ASN A 44 -8.98 8.61 -3.61
CA ASN A 44 -8.65 7.51 -4.52
C ASN A 44 -7.14 7.13 -4.47
N PRO A 45 -6.62 6.76 -3.29
CA PRO A 45 -5.20 6.49 -3.07
C PRO A 45 -4.68 5.23 -3.79
N ASP A 46 -5.57 4.27 -4.01
CA ASP A 46 -5.38 3.02 -4.75
C ASP A 46 -5.62 3.18 -6.25
N VAL A 47 -6.08 4.34 -6.69
CA VAL A 47 -6.19 4.72 -8.11
C VAL A 47 -7.21 3.89 -8.89
N GLU A 48 -8.15 3.22 -8.22
CA GLU A 48 -9.09 2.29 -8.87
C GLU A 48 -10.35 3.00 -9.39
N GLU A 49 -10.71 4.14 -8.81
CA GLU A 49 -11.94 4.86 -9.17
C GLU A 49 -11.71 5.88 -10.30
N GLY A 50 -12.61 5.92 -11.30
CA GLY A 50 -12.56 6.89 -12.39
C GLY A 50 -13.20 6.39 -13.68
N LYS A 51 -13.12 7.21 -14.75
CA LYS A 51 -13.61 6.84 -16.09
C LYS A 51 -12.55 6.96 -17.17
N SER A 52 -12.04 8.17 -17.36
CA SER A 52 -10.96 8.50 -18.32
C SER A 52 -9.67 8.91 -17.63
N SER A 53 -9.76 9.18 -16.33
CA SER A 53 -8.68 9.56 -15.42
C SER A 53 -9.12 9.16 -14.02
N PRO A 54 -8.18 8.94 -13.09
CA PRO A 54 -8.54 8.60 -11.72
C PRO A 54 -9.19 9.80 -11.04
N ASP A 55 -10.25 9.54 -10.28
CA ASP A 55 -10.98 10.57 -9.55
C ASP A 55 -10.07 11.23 -8.51
N GLY A 56 -10.20 12.55 -8.33
CA GLY A 56 -9.35 13.35 -7.42
C GLY A 56 -7.96 13.71 -7.96
N TRP A 57 -7.46 13.03 -9.00
CA TRP A 57 -6.12 13.24 -9.55
C TRP A 57 -6.13 14.11 -10.81
N ARG A 58 -5.11 14.96 -10.96
CA ARG A 58 -4.98 15.85 -12.12
C ARG A 58 -3.57 15.80 -12.71
N THR A 59 -3.49 15.84 -14.03
CA THR A 59 -2.23 15.97 -14.75
C THR A 59 -1.82 17.44 -14.89
N GLY A 60 -0.53 17.74 -14.85
CA GLY A 60 0.00 19.06 -15.17
C GLY A 60 1.38 19.01 -15.81
N GLY A 61 1.69 19.97 -16.69
CA GLY A 61 2.98 20.03 -17.41
C GLY A 61 3.11 19.05 -18.58
N ALA A 62 2.20 18.08 -18.70
CA ALA A 62 2.20 17.12 -19.80
C ALA A 62 1.85 17.79 -21.14
N ARG A 63 2.74 17.67 -22.11
CA ARG A 63 2.49 18.02 -23.51
C ARG A 63 2.30 16.73 -24.30
N PRO A 64 1.18 16.55 -25.02
CA PRO A 64 0.95 15.34 -25.80
C PRO A 64 2.11 15.04 -26.76
N GLY A 65 2.60 13.81 -26.74
CA GLY A 65 3.74 13.35 -27.55
C GLY A 65 5.12 13.68 -26.97
N GLU A 66 5.20 14.39 -25.84
CA GLU A 66 6.44 14.72 -25.17
C GLU A 66 6.51 14.16 -23.74
N VAL A 67 5.40 14.23 -23.01
CA VAL A 67 5.23 13.58 -21.71
C VAL A 67 3.85 12.92 -21.65
N GLU A 68 3.84 11.67 -21.26
CA GLU A 68 2.66 10.85 -21.06
C GLU A 68 2.32 10.81 -19.57
N CYS A 69 1.10 11.23 -19.25
CA CYS A 69 0.47 11.00 -17.95
C CYS A 69 -0.71 10.07 -18.19
N LEU A 70 -0.60 8.80 -17.80
CA LEU A 70 -1.62 7.80 -18.10
C LEU A 70 -2.15 7.17 -16.82
N TRP A 71 -3.37 6.66 -16.93
CA TRP A 71 -3.97 5.75 -15.97
C TRP A 71 -3.68 4.33 -16.49
N SER A 72 -2.68 3.68 -15.90
CA SER A 72 -2.03 2.47 -16.41
C SER A 72 -2.71 1.21 -15.89
N ASP A 73 -2.64 0.12 -16.66
CA ASP A 73 -3.10 -1.23 -16.28
C ASP A 73 -2.01 -2.06 -15.55
N ASP A 74 -0.81 -1.51 -15.42
CA ASP A 74 0.30 -2.09 -14.64
C ASP A 74 0.24 -1.54 -13.21
N ALA A 75 -0.26 -2.34 -12.27
CA ALA A 75 -0.53 -1.94 -10.89
C ALA A 75 0.22 -2.84 -9.89
N PHE A 76 0.48 -2.32 -8.69
CA PHE A 76 0.98 -3.12 -7.56
C PHE A 76 -0.17 -3.95 -6.98
N SER A 77 -1.34 -3.33 -6.84
CA SER A 77 -2.56 -3.94 -6.35
C SER A 77 -3.75 -3.42 -7.13
N GLY A 78 -4.82 -4.20 -7.26
CA GLY A 78 -5.97 -3.79 -8.07
C GLY A 78 -5.67 -3.90 -9.56
N GLU A 79 -6.28 -3.01 -10.35
CA GLU A 79 -6.17 -3.00 -11.81
C GLU A 79 -5.43 -1.77 -12.34
N LYS A 80 -5.21 -0.74 -11.52
CA LYS A 80 -4.79 0.57 -12.00
C LYS A 80 -3.63 1.20 -11.25
N SER A 81 -2.89 2.08 -11.94
CA SER A 81 -1.87 2.94 -11.31
C SER A 81 -1.69 4.26 -12.05
N LEU A 82 -1.02 5.22 -11.40
CA LEU A 82 -0.60 6.45 -12.04
C LEU A 82 0.72 6.24 -12.78
N TYR A 83 0.75 6.57 -14.06
CA TYR A 83 1.96 6.47 -14.88
C TYR A 83 2.45 7.83 -15.33
N LEU A 84 3.77 8.01 -15.31
CA LEU A 84 4.47 9.10 -15.98
C LEU A 84 5.57 8.55 -16.87
N ALA A 85 5.60 9.00 -18.13
CA ALA A 85 6.74 8.82 -18.99
C ALA A 85 7.13 10.07 -19.76
N SER A 86 8.42 10.36 -19.80
CA SER A 86 8.96 11.44 -20.60
C SER A 86 9.61 10.88 -21.86
N VAL A 87 9.18 11.36 -23.03
CA VAL A 87 9.78 11.03 -24.33
C VAL A 87 11.05 11.85 -24.56
N ARG A 88 11.13 13.05 -23.97
CA ARG A 88 12.29 13.95 -24.01
C ARG A 88 12.61 14.45 -22.60
N GLY A 89 13.80 14.10 -22.10
CA GLY A 89 14.20 14.32 -20.70
C GLY A 89 14.27 15.77 -20.20
N ASP A 90 14.08 16.76 -21.08
CA ASP A 90 13.99 18.19 -20.75
C ASP A 90 12.59 18.64 -20.32
N LEU A 91 11.58 17.77 -20.40
CA LEU A 91 10.20 18.10 -20.10
C LEU A 91 9.66 17.35 -18.88
N THR A 92 8.84 18.04 -18.10
CA THR A 92 8.28 17.55 -16.83
C THR A 92 6.76 17.41 -16.93
N GLY A 93 6.26 16.22 -16.65
CA GLY A 93 4.84 15.97 -16.41
C GLY A 93 4.63 15.53 -14.97
N SER A 94 3.43 15.78 -14.48
CA SER A 94 3.11 15.54 -13.08
C SER A 94 1.68 15.06 -12.88
N TRP A 95 1.51 14.19 -11.90
CA TRP A 95 0.25 13.94 -11.23
C TRP A 95 0.13 14.79 -9.97
N ARG A 96 -1.08 15.24 -9.67
CA ARG A 96 -1.34 16.19 -8.59
C ARG A 96 -2.61 15.86 -7.87
N GLN A 97 -2.57 16.02 -6.55
CA GLN A 97 -3.74 16.10 -5.69
C GLN A 97 -3.72 17.42 -4.94
N TYR A 98 -4.89 18.04 -4.80
CA TYR A 98 -5.07 19.39 -4.26
C TYR A 98 -5.86 19.32 -2.97
N ASP A 99 -5.75 20.37 -2.15
CA ASP A 99 -6.61 20.64 -1.00
C ASP A 99 -6.65 19.47 0.02
N ILE A 100 -5.48 18.84 0.26
CA ILE A 100 -5.33 17.80 1.28
C ILE A 100 -5.30 18.50 2.65
N GLU A 101 -6.37 18.34 3.43
CA GLU A 101 -6.51 19.02 4.72
C GLU A 101 -5.47 18.52 5.75
N VAL A 102 -4.89 19.46 6.50
CA VAL A 102 -3.92 19.17 7.55
C VAL A 102 -4.05 20.12 8.72
N GLU A 103 -3.66 19.68 9.90
CA GLU A 103 -3.54 20.58 11.05
C GLU A 103 -2.16 21.23 11.07
N PRO A 104 -2.00 22.46 11.58
CA PRO A 104 -0.68 23.07 11.68
C PRO A 104 0.25 22.35 12.68
N ASN A 105 1.54 22.26 12.35
CA ASN A 105 2.58 21.50 13.10
C ASN A 105 2.29 20.00 13.27
N GLU A 106 1.50 19.43 12.37
CA GLU A 106 1.19 18.02 12.37
C GLU A 106 2.34 17.17 11.83
N ASN A 107 2.60 16.04 12.48
CA ASN A 107 3.54 15.04 12.01
C ASN A 107 2.86 14.10 11.02
N LEU A 108 3.37 14.09 9.79
CA LEU A 108 2.78 13.41 8.66
C LEU A 108 3.75 12.40 8.06
N LEU A 109 3.16 11.39 7.42
CA LEU A 109 3.82 10.44 6.54
C LEU A 109 3.23 10.59 5.15
N PHE A 110 4.11 10.79 4.16
CA PHE A 110 3.80 10.50 2.78
C PHE A 110 4.41 9.15 2.40
N SER A 111 3.63 8.31 1.74
CA SER A 111 4.07 7.03 1.20
C SER A 111 3.50 6.80 -0.18
N ALA A 112 4.22 6.08 -1.02
CA ALA A 112 3.73 5.57 -2.29
C ALA A 112 4.44 4.25 -2.61
N VAL A 113 3.72 3.32 -3.23
CA VAL A 113 4.33 2.16 -3.87
C VAL A 113 4.73 2.58 -5.28
N VAL A 114 6.04 2.52 -5.56
CA VAL A 114 6.66 3.09 -6.74
C VAL A 114 7.41 2.00 -7.50
N LYS A 115 7.28 2.02 -8.82
CA LYS A 115 8.07 1.21 -9.75
C LYS A 115 8.77 2.14 -10.72
N MET A 116 10.08 1.99 -10.93
CA MET A 116 10.86 2.87 -11.81
C MET A 116 11.69 2.05 -12.80
N GLU A 117 11.47 2.28 -14.09
CA GLU A 117 12.33 1.73 -15.14
C GLU A 117 13.53 2.65 -15.44
N SER A 118 13.29 3.96 -15.44
CA SER A 118 14.31 4.97 -15.76
C SER A 118 13.93 6.35 -15.23
N GLY A 119 14.91 7.26 -15.22
CA GLY A 119 14.76 8.66 -14.87
C GLY A 119 14.84 8.97 -13.38
N LYS A 120 14.43 10.20 -13.08
CA LYS A 120 14.42 10.78 -11.72
C LYS A 120 13.07 11.37 -11.42
N VAL A 121 12.61 11.15 -10.21
CA VAL A 121 11.30 11.55 -9.72
C VAL A 121 11.46 12.46 -8.52
N LEU A 122 10.69 13.54 -8.52
CA LEU A 122 10.55 14.44 -7.39
C LEU A 122 9.09 14.35 -6.97
N MET A 123 8.86 13.90 -5.74
CA MET A 123 7.57 13.95 -5.08
C MET A 123 7.64 15.03 -4.01
N TYR A 124 6.70 15.96 -4.02
CA TYR A 124 6.76 17.06 -3.08
C TYR A 124 5.41 17.63 -2.71
N PHE A 125 5.40 18.30 -1.56
CA PHE A 125 4.27 19.06 -1.07
C PHE A 125 4.53 20.56 -1.15
N MET A 126 3.45 21.30 -1.41
CA MET A 126 3.38 22.74 -1.16
C MET A 126 2.30 23.00 -0.11
N GLY A 127 2.65 23.70 0.97
CA GLY A 127 1.73 24.10 2.03
C GLY A 127 0.96 25.39 1.72
N TYR A 128 -0.28 25.45 2.13
CA TYR A 128 -1.15 26.62 2.01
C TYR A 128 -1.80 26.94 3.37
N ASP A 129 -1.99 28.22 3.66
CA ASP A 129 -2.73 28.67 4.83
C ASP A 129 -4.25 28.61 4.62
N ASP A 130 -5.01 28.97 5.66
CA ASP A 130 -6.48 28.99 5.69
C ASP A 130 -7.11 29.95 4.67
N ASN A 131 -6.33 30.92 4.17
CA ASN A 131 -6.72 31.86 3.13
C ASN A 131 -6.33 31.39 1.72
N GLY A 132 -5.79 30.17 1.60
CA GLY A 132 -5.33 29.59 0.34
C GLY A 132 -4.05 30.23 -0.19
N LYS A 133 -3.29 30.95 0.65
CA LYS A 133 -2.01 31.55 0.27
C LYS A 133 -0.90 30.54 0.49
N LEU A 134 0.01 30.46 -0.48
CA LEU A 134 1.19 29.61 -0.40
C LEU A 134 2.06 30.02 0.81
N VAL A 135 2.24 29.07 1.71
CA VAL A 135 3.28 29.10 2.74
C VAL A 135 4.48 28.36 2.14
N TYR A 136 5.68 28.93 2.22
CA TYR A 136 6.89 28.33 1.67
C TYR A 136 7.37 27.12 2.52
N ASP A 137 6.50 26.15 2.72
CA ASP A 137 6.75 24.87 3.35
C ASP A 137 6.83 23.81 2.24
N ASN A 138 8.07 23.50 1.84
CA ASN A 138 8.36 22.65 0.69
C ASN A 138 9.08 21.38 1.16
N ARG A 139 8.34 20.26 1.16
CA ARG A 139 8.83 18.94 1.57
C ARG A 139 9.01 18.07 0.35
N ARG A 140 10.19 17.47 0.19
CA ARG A 140 10.61 16.83 -1.05
C ARG A 140 11.21 15.47 -0.78
N LEU A 141 10.83 14.51 -1.61
CA LEU A 141 11.43 13.20 -1.74
C LEU A 141 11.94 13.04 -3.18
N TYR A 142 13.21 12.69 -3.30
CA TYR A 142 13.88 12.46 -4.58
C TYR A 142 14.12 10.97 -4.77
N LEU A 143 13.69 10.43 -5.91
CA LEU A 143 13.94 9.05 -6.31
C LEU A 143 14.69 9.00 -7.63
N THR A 144 15.53 8.00 -7.80
CA THR A 144 16.29 7.74 -9.04
C THR A 144 16.16 6.26 -9.40
N ALA A 145 16.01 5.94 -10.69
CA ALA A 145 15.99 4.54 -11.11
C ALA A 145 17.32 3.84 -10.81
N ALA A 146 17.26 2.63 -10.25
CA ALA A 146 18.46 1.86 -9.88
C ALA A 146 19.38 1.57 -11.09
N ALA A 147 18.80 1.36 -12.28
CA ALA A 147 19.54 1.13 -13.52
C ALA A 147 20.31 2.37 -14.01
N GLU A 148 19.90 3.57 -13.60
CA GLU A 148 20.61 4.82 -13.90
C GLU A 148 21.67 5.16 -12.87
N HIS A 149 21.89 4.29 -11.88
CA HIS A 149 22.93 4.48 -10.88
C HIS A 149 24.29 4.12 -11.52
N PRO A 150 25.14 5.11 -11.89
CA PRO A 150 26.45 4.79 -12.41
C PRO A 150 27.25 4.13 -11.28
N LEU A 151 28.07 3.14 -11.61
CA LEU A 151 29.10 2.60 -10.71
C LEU A 151 29.79 3.76 -9.96
N TYR A 152 29.50 3.93 -8.66
CA TYR A 152 30.06 5.06 -7.91
C TYR A 152 31.39 4.71 -7.24
N PRO A 153 32.43 5.52 -7.44
CA PRO A 153 33.60 5.55 -6.56
C PRO A 153 33.23 6.05 -5.15
N THR A 154 34.02 5.67 -4.15
CA THR A 154 33.79 5.74 -2.69
C THR A 154 33.60 7.14 -2.05
N PHE A 155 33.36 8.21 -2.82
CA PHE A 155 33.31 9.59 -2.29
C PHE A 155 31.95 10.28 -2.40
N VAL A 156 30.90 9.58 -2.84
CA VAL A 156 29.53 10.12 -2.83
C VAL A 156 28.84 9.78 -1.51
N GLU A 157 28.20 10.79 -0.94
CA GLU A 157 27.51 10.73 0.35
C GLU A 157 26.37 9.71 0.30
N ALA A 158 26.26 8.88 1.35
CA ALA A 158 25.32 7.76 1.41
C ALA A 158 23.85 8.20 1.29
N GLU A 159 23.52 9.43 1.69
CA GLU A 159 22.17 10.01 1.60
C GLU A 159 21.69 10.17 0.14
N LEU A 160 22.62 10.23 -0.83
CA LEU A 160 22.29 10.22 -2.26
C LEU A 160 21.96 8.81 -2.79
N LEU A 161 22.19 7.76 -1.99
CA LEU A 161 21.89 6.36 -2.31
C LEU A 161 20.52 5.91 -1.78
N GLU A 162 19.91 6.65 -0.85
CA GLU A 162 18.66 6.25 -0.16
C GLU A 162 17.39 6.36 -1.04
N GLY A 163 17.52 6.77 -2.31
CA GLY A 163 16.41 6.99 -3.23
C GLY A 163 16.39 6.10 -4.47
N THR A 164 17.16 5.00 -4.51
CA THR A 164 17.17 4.12 -5.69
C THR A 164 15.94 3.21 -5.71
N VAL A 165 15.13 3.31 -6.76
CA VAL A 165 13.97 2.43 -6.97
C VAL A 165 14.21 1.52 -8.15
N GLY A 166 13.93 0.23 -7.96
CA GLY A 166 14.08 -0.79 -8.99
C GLY A 166 12.89 -0.89 -9.93
N VAL A 167 12.98 -1.88 -10.83
CA VAL A 167 11.92 -2.25 -11.77
C VAL A 167 10.76 -3.02 -11.11
N ASP A 168 10.96 -3.47 -9.87
CA ASP A 168 9.92 -4.05 -9.04
C ASP A 168 9.27 -2.97 -8.18
N TRP A 169 8.02 -3.20 -7.77
CA TRP A 169 7.28 -2.32 -6.88
C TRP A 169 7.95 -2.23 -5.51
N GLN A 170 8.21 -1.00 -5.06
CA GLN A 170 8.87 -0.71 -3.79
C GLN A 170 8.18 0.45 -3.09
N ARG A 171 8.04 0.38 -1.78
CA ARG A 171 7.44 1.44 -0.98
C ARG A 171 8.46 2.54 -0.66
N ALA A 172 8.19 3.76 -1.09
CA ALA A 172 8.97 4.95 -0.75
C ALA A 172 8.22 5.79 0.30
N ARG A 173 8.94 6.32 1.30
CA ARG A 173 8.35 7.05 2.43
C ARG A 173 9.07 8.37 2.69
N MET A 174 8.33 9.37 3.13
CA MET A 174 8.84 10.64 3.65
C MET A 174 8.06 11.02 4.91
N TYR A 175 8.77 11.08 6.04
CA TYR A 175 8.24 11.63 7.29
C TYR A 175 8.54 13.13 7.35
N PHE A 176 7.55 13.94 7.72
CA PHE A 176 7.74 15.38 7.85
C PHE A 176 6.75 15.99 8.84
N SER A 177 7.05 17.19 9.32
CA SER A 177 6.08 18.05 10.01
C SER A 177 5.79 19.25 9.11
N ASN A 178 4.51 19.62 8.97
CA ASN A 178 4.16 20.87 8.26
C ASN A 178 4.40 22.10 9.15
N ALA A 179 4.37 23.29 8.55
CA ALA A 179 4.52 24.54 9.26
C ALA A 179 3.29 24.91 10.12
N ASP A 180 3.48 25.89 11.01
CA ASP A 180 2.53 26.31 12.05
C ASP A 180 1.31 27.09 11.55
N ASN A 181 1.27 27.41 10.26
CA ASN A 181 0.16 28.07 9.60
C ASN A 181 -0.30 27.36 8.32
N VAL A 182 0.14 26.11 8.10
CA VAL A 182 -0.29 25.30 6.96
C VAL A 182 -1.53 24.51 7.35
N THR A 183 -2.62 24.70 6.60
CA THR A 183 -3.92 24.02 6.81
C THR A 183 -4.32 23.13 5.65
N SER A 184 -3.64 23.26 4.50
CA SER A 184 -3.82 22.34 3.39
C SER A 184 -2.52 22.12 2.62
N LEU A 185 -2.41 20.96 1.99
CA LEU A 185 -1.28 20.57 1.17
C LEU A 185 -1.70 20.32 -0.28
N ARG A 186 -0.76 20.54 -1.19
CA ARG A 186 -0.82 20.06 -2.57
C ARG A 186 0.29 19.05 -2.80
N LEU A 187 -0.06 17.84 -3.19
CA LEU A 187 0.87 16.80 -3.62
C LEU A 187 1.18 16.94 -5.10
N ILE A 188 2.46 16.85 -5.46
CA ILE A 188 2.93 16.81 -6.84
C ILE A 188 3.90 15.65 -6.98
N LEU A 189 3.58 14.71 -7.87
CA LEU A 189 4.44 13.61 -8.30
C LEU A 189 4.95 13.97 -9.69
N THR A 190 6.25 14.23 -9.86
CA THR A 190 6.78 14.70 -11.15
C THR A 190 8.05 13.96 -11.55
N LEU A 191 8.22 13.75 -12.85
CA LEU A 191 9.56 13.56 -13.41
C LEU A 191 10.28 14.91 -13.36
N TYR A 192 11.55 14.95 -12.93
CA TYR A 192 12.33 16.19 -12.90
C TYR A 192 13.68 16.03 -13.60
N ASN A 193 13.99 17.04 -14.43
CA ASN A 193 15.19 17.26 -15.24
C ASN A 193 16.28 16.17 -15.19
N ASN A 194 16.29 15.34 -16.23
CA ASN A 194 17.40 14.44 -16.57
C ASN A 194 17.35 14.25 -18.09
N PRO A 195 18.42 14.42 -18.90
CA PRO A 195 18.31 14.40 -20.37
C PRO A 195 17.87 13.05 -20.96
N MET A 196 17.61 12.05 -20.12
CA MET A 196 17.13 10.73 -20.49
C MET A 196 15.63 10.58 -20.23
N PRO A 197 14.90 9.89 -21.12
CA PRO A 197 13.53 9.46 -20.89
C PRO A 197 13.34 8.81 -19.51
N GLY A 198 12.33 9.24 -18.77
CA GLY A 198 11.95 8.64 -17.48
C GLY A 198 10.66 7.85 -17.62
N LYS A 199 10.51 6.78 -16.84
CA LYS A 199 9.30 5.95 -16.76
C LYS A 199 9.08 5.49 -15.33
N VAL A 200 7.95 5.88 -14.77
CA VAL A 200 7.58 5.59 -13.38
C VAL A 200 6.09 5.32 -13.25
N TRP A 201 5.77 4.43 -12.32
CA TRP A 201 4.43 4.14 -11.85
C TRP A 201 4.30 4.42 -10.36
N PHE A 202 3.12 4.88 -9.94
CA PHE A 202 2.75 5.11 -8.54
C PHE A 202 1.41 4.45 -8.24
N ASP A 203 1.33 3.75 -7.12
CA ASP A 203 0.15 3.05 -6.62
C ASP A 203 0.15 3.10 -5.08
N GLN A 204 -0.97 2.76 -4.44
CA GLN A 204 -1.16 2.67 -2.99
C GLN A 204 -0.54 3.85 -2.23
N MET A 205 -0.99 5.05 -2.58
CA MET A 205 -0.45 6.29 -2.03
C MET A 205 -1.09 6.62 -0.68
N TYR A 206 -0.32 7.25 0.21
CA TYR A 206 -0.78 7.59 1.54
C TYR A 206 -0.30 8.98 1.95
N VAL A 207 -1.21 9.77 2.52
CA VAL A 207 -0.87 10.98 3.30
C VAL A 207 -1.71 10.99 4.55
N GLY A 208 -1.07 11.02 5.71
CA GLY A 208 -1.76 11.05 6.99
C GLY A 208 -0.80 10.92 8.16
N ILE A 209 -1.33 10.55 9.33
CA ILE A 209 -0.49 10.29 10.50
C ILE A 209 0.44 9.09 10.23
N PRO A 210 1.65 9.03 10.82
CA PRO A 210 2.60 7.97 10.52
C PRO A 210 2.24 6.60 11.15
N TRP A 211 1.49 6.61 12.25
CA TRP A 211 1.30 5.43 13.08
C TRP A 211 -0.12 5.34 13.63
N VAL A 212 -0.61 4.12 13.80
CA VAL A 212 -1.83 3.78 14.55
C VAL A 212 -1.47 2.85 15.72
N GLU A 213 -2.30 2.86 16.76
CA GLU A 213 -2.22 1.84 17.81
C GLU A 213 -3.05 0.63 17.37
N MET A 214 -2.41 -0.50 17.08
CA MET A 214 -3.07 -1.73 16.65
C MET A 214 -3.06 -2.76 17.80
N SER A 215 -4.22 -3.30 18.13
CA SER A 215 -4.38 -4.34 19.13
C SER A 215 -4.84 -5.64 18.47
N VAL A 216 -4.18 -6.74 18.84
CA VAL A 216 -4.48 -8.10 18.39
C VAL A 216 -4.79 -8.97 19.59
N GLU A 217 -5.92 -9.66 19.54
CA GLU A 217 -6.33 -10.66 20.52
C GLU A 217 -6.58 -11.98 19.80
N VAL A 218 -5.98 -13.06 20.32
CA VAL A 218 -6.13 -14.42 19.83
C VAL A 218 -6.65 -15.29 20.95
N GLN A 219 -7.70 -16.06 20.68
CA GLN A 219 -8.29 -17.02 21.61
C GLN A 219 -8.46 -18.37 20.93
N ALA A 220 -7.86 -19.42 21.52
CA ALA A 220 -8.07 -20.81 21.12
C ALA A 220 -9.42 -21.31 21.61
N ASP A 221 -10.11 -22.14 20.82
CA ASP A 221 -11.33 -22.81 21.27
C ASP A 221 -11.02 -23.78 22.43
N GLU A 222 -12.02 -24.00 23.31
CA GLU A 222 -11.89 -24.79 24.54
C GLU A 222 -11.56 -26.27 24.26
N GLN A 223 -11.91 -26.78 23.07
CA GLN A 223 -11.71 -28.19 22.69
C GLN A 223 -10.49 -28.43 21.81
N GLU A 224 -9.78 -27.39 21.40
CA GLU A 224 -8.73 -27.47 20.40
C GLU A 224 -7.34 -27.14 20.96
N SER A 225 -6.42 -26.85 20.06
CA SER A 225 -5.00 -26.76 20.25
C SER A 225 -4.55 -25.43 20.86
N GLY A 226 -3.51 -25.43 21.68
CA GLY A 226 -2.97 -24.17 22.20
C GLY A 226 -2.28 -23.33 21.13
N ILE A 227 -2.25 -22.01 21.32
CA ILE A 227 -1.50 -21.05 20.50
C ILE A 227 0.00 -21.24 20.76
N GLN A 228 0.78 -21.50 19.70
CA GLN A 228 2.21 -21.78 19.78
C GLN A 228 3.10 -20.65 19.24
N ARG A 229 2.59 -19.85 18.29
CA ARG A 229 3.25 -18.65 17.75
C ARG A 229 2.21 -17.69 17.16
N VAL A 230 2.44 -16.39 17.31
CA VAL A 230 1.71 -15.35 16.60
C VAL A 230 2.70 -14.47 15.86
N GLU A 231 2.47 -14.28 14.58
CA GLU A 231 3.24 -13.43 13.69
C GLU A 231 2.30 -12.41 13.02
N ILE A 232 2.76 -11.17 12.89
CA ILE A 232 2.04 -10.09 12.20
C ILE A 232 2.94 -9.62 11.07
N VAL A 233 2.42 -9.70 9.84
CA VAL A 233 3.12 -9.27 8.63
C VAL A 233 2.42 -8.10 7.94
N ASP A 234 3.18 -7.22 7.30
CA ASP A 234 2.65 -6.15 6.46
C ASP A 234 2.26 -6.64 5.05
N ASP A 235 1.78 -5.72 4.21
CA ASP A 235 1.35 -5.96 2.83
C ASP A 235 2.50 -6.30 1.86
N PHE A 236 3.76 -6.17 2.29
CA PHE A 236 4.95 -6.68 1.60
C PHE A 236 5.43 -8.03 2.16
N GLY A 237 4.68 -8.63 3.09
CA GLY A 237 5.04 -9.89 3.74
C GLY A 237 6.19 -9.77 4.73
N ARG A 238 6.52 -8.56 5.19
CA ARG A 238 7.56 -8.33 6.20
C ARG A 238 6.97 -8.50 7.59
N SER A 239 7.64 -9.29 8.42
CA SER A 239 7.27 -9.46 9.82
C SER A 239 7.49 -8.15 10.59
N VAL A 240 6.40 -7.59 11.12
CA VAL A 240 6.43 -6.41 12.00
C VAL A 240 6.39 -6.80 13.47
N TYR A 241 5.92 -8.01 13.76
CA TYR A 241 5.94 -8.59 15.09
C TYR A 241 5.92 -10.11 15.01
N ASP A 242 6.69 -10.77 15.87
CA ASP A 242 6.71 -12.23 15.99
C ASP A 242 6.99 -12.62 17.44
N THR A 243 6.13 -13.45 18.03
CA THR A 243 6.37 -14.00 19.37
C THR A 243 7.55 -14.97 19.41
N GLY A 244 7.95 -15.49 18.25
CA GLY A 244 8.70 -16.74 18.16
C GLY A 244 7.88 -17.92 18.66
N LEU A 245 8.53 -19.09 18.80
CA LEU A 245 7.91 -20.23 19.46
C LEU A 245 7.75 -19.96 20.96
N LEU A 246 6.51 -20.00 21.44
CA LEU A 246 6.22 -19.93 22.87
C LEU A 246 6.77 -21.15 23.60
N ARG A 247 7.20 -20.98 24.85
CA ARG A 247 7.76 -22.08 25.65
C ARG A 247 6.72 -23.17 25.93
N GLU A 248 5.48 -22.76 26.11
CA GLU A 248 4.31 -23.62 26.30
C GLU A 248 3.14 -23.01 25.51
N PRO A 249 2.27 -23.82 24.89
CA PRO A 249 1.09 -23.31 24.21
C PRO A 249 0.17 -22.54 25.16
N VAL A 250 -0.37 -21.40 24.71
CA VAL A 250 -1.29 -20.57 25.50
C VAL A 250 -2.71 -20.62 24.94
N ARG A 251 -3.72 -20.38 25.79
CA ARG A 251 -5.13 -20.34 25.35
C ARG A 251 -5.56 -18.97 24.86
N THR A 252 -4.94 -17.93 25.40
CA THR A 252 -5.20 -16.55 25.02
C THR A 252 -3.88 -15.81 24.86
N TRP A 253 -3.84 -14.94 23.87
CA TRP A 253 -2.72 -14.05 23.63
C TRP A 253 -3.23 -12.67 23.23
N LYS A 254 -2.62 -11.62 23.78
CA LYS A 254 -2.95 -10.23 23.47
C LYS A 254 -1.69 -9.42 23.28
N HIS A 255 -1.69 -8.53 22.31
CA HIS A 255 -0.62 -7.59 22.11
C HIS A 255 -1.13 -6.30 21.47
N THR A 256 -0.50 -5.19 21.85
CA THR A 256 -0.71 -3.88 21.25
C THR A 256 0.63 -3.40 20.73
N LEU A 257 0.66 -2.96 19.47
CA LEU A 257 1.84 -2.42 18.83
C LEU A 257 1.53 -1.09 18.12
N GLN A 258 2.57 -0.30 17.94
CA GLN A 258 2.53 0.84 17.05
C GLN A 258 2.74 0.34 15.61
N ALA A 259 1.69 0.40 14.80
CA ALA A 259 1.68 -0.09 13.43
C ALA A 259 1.78 1.09 12.44
N ALA A 260 2.47 0.90 11.31
CA ALA A 260 2.55 1.91 10.26
C ALA A 260 1.17 2.11 9.63
N ALA A 261 0.76 3.37 9.48
CA ALA A 261 -0.59 3.70 8.99
C ALA A 261 -0.74 3.61 7.46
N ASP A 262 0.38 3.57 6.72
CA ASP A 262 0.40 3.58 5.25
C ASP A 262 0.31 2.18 4.60
N VAL A 263 0.14 1.15 5.42
CA VAL A 263 0.03 -0.25 4.99
C VAL A 263 -1.43 -0.51 4.59
N THR A 264 -1.65 -1.20 3.46
CA THR A 264 -3.02 -1.50 2.99
C THR A 264 -3.70 -2.54 3.88
N ALA A 265 -2.94 -3.54 4.34
CA ALA A 265 -3.41 -4.51 5.32
C ALA A 265 -2.25 -5.19 6.07
N TYR A 266 -2.53 -5.58 7.31
CA TYR A 266 -1.75 -6.52 8.10
C TYR A 266 -2.36 -7.91 8.01
N THR A 267 -1.52 -8.94 8.03
CA THR A 267 -1.97 -10.33 8.19
C THR A 267 -1.43 -10.88 9.50
N VAL A 268 -2.34 -11.32 10.36
CA VAL A 268 -2.04 -12.03 11.61
C VAL A 268 -2.04 -13.52 11.32
N ILE A 269 -0.89 -14.16 11.52
CA ILE A 269 -0.65 -15.58 11.31
C ILE A 269 -0.51 -16.23 12.69
N VAL A 270 -1.45 -17.07 13.05
CA VAL A 270 -1.44 -17.85 14.30
C VAL A 270 -1.06 -19.27 13.96
N THR A 271 -0.02 -19.79 14.61
CA THR A 271 0.36 -21.22 14.52
C THR A 271 -0.01 -21.91 15.83
N ASP A 272 -0.71 -23.03 15.75
CA ASP A 272 -1.06 -23.85 16.91
C ASP A 272 0.03 -24.86 17.30
N GLU A 273 -0.20 -25.64 18.34
CA GLU A 273 0.73 -26.66 18.85
C GLU A 273 0.98 -27.83 17.88
N GLN A 274 0.07 -28.10 16.93
CA GLN A 274 0.25 -29.11 15.87
C GLN A 274 1.01 -28.54 14.67
N GLY A 275 1.14 -27.21 14.61
CA GLY A 275 1.79 -26.50 13.51
C GLY A 275 0.82 -26.03 12.43
N ASP A 276 -0.48 -26.17 12.64
CA ASP A 276 -1.51 -25.66 11.73
C ASP A 276 -1.59 -24.13 11.85
N LYS A 277 -1.89 -23.48 10.72
CA LYS A 277 -1.90 -22.02 10.62
C LYS A 277 -3.30 -21.47 10.37
N THR A 278 -3.67 -20.46 11.15
CA THR A 278 -4.83 -19.61 10.90
C THR A 278 -4.34 -18.21 10.51
N GLU A 279 -4.83 -17.68 9.40
CA GLU A 279 -4.47 -16.36 8.89
C GLU A 279 -5.70 -15.45 8.89
N VAL A 280 -5.56 -14.27 9.48
CA VAL A 280 -6.60 -13.23 9.49
C VAL A 280 -5.99 -11.93 8.98
N ARG A 281 -6.60 -11.37 7.95
CA ARG A 281 -6.19 -10.11 7.34
C ARG A 281 -6.99 -8.94 7.95
N TYR A 282 -6.37 -7.77 8.02
CA TYR A 282 -6.96 -6.55 8.58
C TYR A 282 -6.38 -5.30 7.90
N PRO A 283 -7.21 -4.37 7.40
CA PRO A 283 -8.65 -4.49 7.23
C PRO A 283 -8.99 -5.61 6.21
N HIS A 284 -10.16 -6.23 6.43
CA HIS A 284 -10.79 -7.37 5.71
C HIS A 284 -10.36 -8.80 6.09
#